data_AF-K4R7B9-F1
#
_entry.id   AF-K4R7B9-F1
#
_cell.length_a   1.000
_cell.length_b   1.000
_cell.length_c   1.000
_cell.angle_alpha   90.00
_cell.angle_beta   90.00
_cell.angle_gamma   90.00
#
_symmetry.space_group_name_H-M   'P 1'
#
loop_
_entity.id
_entity.type
_entity.pdbx_description
1 polymer ?
#
loop_
_entity_poly.entity_id
_entity_poly.type
_entity_poly.pdbx_seq_one_letter_code
_entity_poly.pdbx_strand_id
1 'polypeptide(L)'
;MLIEPLPLTADHDIPAPLLTELTALYAANREFHALSGDFPDPDDVRPEQVAAALADELARPDAEVLLARSEGRLVGVVITLARHPDPADPDPWIGLLMVDASVQGRGFGRRIAQAVEERFRAAGRTAVRLAVLADNPKGLAFWTALGYEVIDEREDRGMGRLCSVLRKPLRIPRRAARVVVVDPEGAVLLFRYDNVEVGVHWAPPGGGLESGEVPRECALRELREETGWTDLEPGPLLCTWEHDFTHAVGPVHQHEHIYVTHGPRREPTGPQLAAAHAEDGILTWRWWTREELAAEPEPVWPPDLARLLTKWETSA
;
A
#
# COMPACT_ATOMS: atom_id res chain seq x y z
N MET A 1 -12.14 -17.22 -4.92
CA MET A 1 -12.70 -16.15 -5.77
C MET A 1 -11.71 -15.91 -6.88
N LEU A 2 -12.17 -15.90 -8.12
CA LEU A 2 -11.38 -15.67 -9.32
C LEU A 2 -11.73 -14.28 -9.86
N ILE A 3 -10.73 -13.57 -10.37
CA ILE A 3 -10.92 -12.33 -11.13
C ILE A 3 -10.32 -12.55 -12.50
N GLU A 4 -11.12 -12.38 -13.53
CA GLU A 4 -10.76 -12.66 -14.91
C GLU A 4 -11.24 -11.54 -15.84
N PRO A 5 -10.52 -11.25 -16.95
CA PRO A 5 -11.01 -10.34 -17.96
C PRO A 5 -12.36 -10.80 -18.52
N LEU A 6 -13.23 -9.83 -18.87
CA LEU A 6 -14.48 -10.12 -19.56
C LEU A 6 -14.17 -10.79 -20.91
N PRO A 7 -14.64 -12.03 -21.15
CA PRO A 7 -14.41 -12.70 -22.42
C PRO A 7 -15.34 -12.14 -23.51
N LEU A 8 -14.77 -11.87 -24.68
CA LEU A 8 -15.51 -11.43 -25.86
C LEU A 8 -15.56 -12.53 -26.92
N THR A 9 -16.57 -12.47 -27.77
CA THR A 9 -16.66 -13.30 -28.99
C THR A 9 -15.63 -12.84 -30.04
N ALA A 10 -15.51 -13.60 -31.13
CA ALA A 10 -14.61 -13.23 -32.25
C ALA A 10 -14.98 -11.86 -32.87
N ASP A 11 -16.27 -11.53 -32.86
CA ASP A 11 -16.81 -10.25 -33.36
C ASP A 11 -16.75 -9.13 -32.31
N HIS A 12 -16.06 -9.37 -31.18
CA HIS A 12 -15.90 -8.45 -30.04
C HIS A 12 -17.20 -8.14 -29.28
N ASP A 13 -18.24 -8.97 -29.44
CA ASP A 13 -19.47 -8.89 -28.66
C ASP A 13 -19.37 -9.65 -27.33
N ILE A 14 -20.18 -9.23 -26.34
CA ILE A 14 -20.36 -9.95 -25.07
C ILE A 14 -21.20 -11.22 -25.33
N PRO A 15 -20.74 -12.43 -24.94
CA PRO A 15 -21.52 -13.66 -25.09
C PRO A 15 -22.90 -13.58 -24.41
N ALA A 16 -23.97 -13.99 -25.10
CA ALA A 16 -25.34 -13.84 -24.60
C ALA A 16 -25.61 -14.45 -23.20
N PRO A 17 -25.09 -15.65 -22.84
CA PRO A 17 -25.24 -16.17 -21.48
C PRO A 17 -24.56 -15.27 -20.43
N LEU A 18 -23.38 -14.72 -20.76
CA LEU A 18 -22.68 -13.81 -19.87
C LEU A 18 -23.38 -12.45 -19.76
N LEU A 19 -23.91 -11.92 -20.87
CA LEU A 19 -24.70 -10.69 -20.85
C LEU A 19 -25.91 -10.86 -19.93
N THR A 20 -26.57 -12.03 -19.95
CA THR A 20 -27.68 -12.34 -19.03
C THR A 20 -27.25 -12.28 -17.56
N GLU A 21 -26.08 -12.86 -17.20
CA GLU A 21 -25.54 -12.79 -15.84
C GLU A 21 -25.20 -11.35 -15.43
N LEU A 22 -24.59 -10.58 -16.34
CA LEU A 22 -24.25 -9.17 -16.11
C LEU A 22 -25.50 -8.32 -15.93
N THR A 23 -26.54 -8.51 -16.76
CA THR A 23 -27.80 -7.79 -16.61
C THR A 23 -28.44 -8.07 -15.24
N ALA A 24 -28.44 -9.33 -14.79
CA ALA A 24 -28.94 -9.67 -13.46
C ALA A 24 -28.13 -8.98 -12.34
N LEU A 25 -26.80 -8.94 -12.48
CA LEU A 25 -25.92 -8.26 -11.52
C LEU A 25 -26.20 -6.74 -11.45
N TYR A 26 -26.34 -6.08 -12.60
CA TYR A 26 -26.67 -4.65 -12.64
C TYR A 26 -28.09 -4.40 -12.09
N ALA A 27 -29.08 -5.16 -12.53
CA ALA A 27 -30.46 -5.04 -12.04
C ALA A 27 -30.58 -5.22 -10.51
N ALA A 28 -29.73 -6.06 -9.90
CA ALA A 28 -29.69 -6.23 -8.44
C ALA A 28 -29.26 -4.95 -7.69
N ASN A 29 -28.54 -4.02 -8.35
CA ASN A 29 -27.96 -2.82 -7.74
C ASN A 29 -28.83 -1.55 -7.92
N ARG A 30 -30.16 -1.70 -7.78
CA ARG A 30 -31.15 -0.61 -7.93
C ARG A 30 -30.80 0.67 -7.17
N GLU A 31 -30.42 0.57 -5.90
CA GLU A 31 -30.08 1.75 -5.06
C GLU A 31 -28.92 2.55 -5.66
N PHE A 32 -27.91 1.86 -6.19
CA PHE A 32 -26.78 2.51 -6.83
C PHE A 32 -27.21 3.19 -8.13
N HIS A 33 -28.03 2.54 -8.96
CA HIS A 33 -28.52 3.12 -10.22
C HIS A 33 -29.46 4.30 -10.02
N ALA A 34 -30.30 4.28 -8.98
CA ALA A 34 -31.14 5.41 -8.59
C ALA A 34 -30.30 6.61 -8.13
N LEU A 35 -29.16 6.35 -7.48
CA LEU A 35 -28.23 7.38 -7.02
C LEU A 35 -27.37 7.93 -8.18
N SER A 36 -26.82 7.05 -9.01
CA SER A 36 -25.90 7.46 -10.08
C SER A 36 -26.62 8.05 -11.28
N GLY A 37 -27.84 7.59 -11.58
CA GLY A 37 -28.56 7.98 -12.79
C GLY A 37 -27.97 7.40 -14.07
N ASP A 38 -27.12 6.36 -13.97
CA ASP A 38 -26.49 5.72 -15.15
C ASP A 38 -27.50 4.99 -16.04
N PHE A 39 -28.66 4.59 -15.48
CA PHE A 39 -29.73 3.93 -16.21
C PHE A 39 -31.03 4.75 -16.14
N PRO A 40 -31.80 4.83 -17.24
CA PRO A 40 -33.05 5.61 -17.28
C PRO A 40 -34.10 5.18 -16.26
N ASP A 41 -34.21 3.87 -16.02
CA ASP A 41 -35.09 3.28 -15.01
C ASP A 41 -34.30 2.26 -14.18
N PRO A 42 -34.04 2.54 -12.89
CA PRO A 42 -33.30 1.62 -12.03
C PRO A 42 -34.08 0.33 -11.70
N ASP A 43 -35.39 0.28 -11.96
CA ASP A 43 -36.25 -0.90 -11.79
C ASP A 43 -36.36 -1.75 -13.07
N ASP A 44 -35.90 -1.27 -14.23
CA ASP A 44 -35.97 -1.96 -15.53
C ASP A 44 -34.62 -1.87 -16.28
N VAL A 45 -33.57 -2.45 -15.70
CA VAL A 45 -32.26 -2.54 -16.34
C VAL A 45 -32.26 -3.64 -17.39
N ARG A 46 -32.04 -3.27 -18.66
CA ARG A 46 -32.16 -4.16 -19.82
C ARG A 46 -30.81 -4.63 -20.37
N PRO A 47 -30.74 -5.81 -21.01
CA PRO A 47 -29.50 -6.33 -21.59
C PRO A 47 -28.82 -5.38 -22.57
N GLU A 48 -29.58 -4.71 -23.45
CA GLU A 48 -29.04 -3.76 -24.42
C GLU A 48 -28.40 -2.52 -23.77
N GLN A 49 -28.91 -2.08 -22.62
CA GLN A 49 -28.34 -0.95 -21.89
C GLN A 49 -27.03 -1.36 -21.21
N VAL A 50 -26.99 -2.54 -20.61
CA VAL A 50 -25.76 -3.07 -19.98
C VAL A 50 -24.70 -3.36 -21.04
N ALA A 51 -25.09 -3.92 -22.20
CA ALA A 51 -24.18 -4.13 -23.31
C ALA A 51 -23.59 -2.80 -23.83
N ALA A 52 -24.42 -1.77 -24.02
CA ALA A 52 -23.97 -0.45 -24.45
C ALA A 52 -23.00 0.18 -23.44
N ALA A 53 -23.36 0.16 -22.15
CA ALA A 53 -22.50 0.71 -21.10
C ALA A 53 -21.13 0.03 -21.03
N LEU A 54 -21.09 -1.31 -21.15
CA LEU A 54 -19.83 -2.05 -21.16
C LEU A 54 -19.05 -1.88 -22.47
N ALA A 55 -19.73 -1.71 -23.60
CA ALA A 55 -19.08 -1.44 -24.89
C ALA A 55 -18.36 -0.09 -24.88
N ASP A 56 -18.96 0.95 -24.28
CA ASP A 56 -18.32 2.26 -24.12
C ASP A 56 -17.03 2.20 -23.28
N GLU A 57 -17.01 1.33 -22.27
CA GLU A 57 -15.83 1.07 -21.45
C GLU A 57 -14.76 0.30 -22.23
N LEU A 58 -15.15 -0.79 -22.90
CA LEU A 58 -14.25 -1.62 -23.71
C LEU A 58 -13.67 -0.87 -24.92
N ALA A 59 -14.33 0.18 -25.40
CA ALA A 59 -13.81 1.05 -26.46
C ALA A 59 -12.64 1.93 -26.00
N ARG A 60 -12.40 2.06 -24.68
CA ARG A 60 -11.27 2.84 -24.14
C ARG A 60 -10.01 1.96 -24.13
N PRO A 61 -8.92 2.35 -24.84
CA PRO A 61 -7.74 1.50 -25.01
C PRO A 61 -7.06 1.04 -23.71
N ASP A 62 -7.19 1.81 -22.63
CA ASP A 62 -6.56 1.53 -21.34
C ASP A 62 -7.53 0.99 -20.30
N ALA A 63 -8.79 0.72 -20.69
CA ALA A 63 -9.79 0.17 -19.80
C ALA A 63 -9.78 -1.37 -19.82
N GLU A 64 -9.98 -1.98 -18.66
CA GLU A 64 -10.24 -3.40 -18.52
C GLU A 64 -11.56 -3.59 -17.75
N VAL A 65 -12.42 -4.46 -18.26
CA VAL A 65 -13.59 -4.96 -17.53
C VAL A 65 -13.23 -6.34 -16.96
N LEU A 66 -13.26 -6.48 -15.65
CA LEU A 66 -12.94 -7.71 -14.94
C LEU A 66 -14.18 -8.27 -14.24
N LEU A 67 -14.36 -9.58 -14.34
CA LEU A 67 -15.42 -10.33 -13.70
C LEU A 67 -14.91 -10.98 -12.42
N ALA A 68 -15.64 -10.83 -11.32
CA ALA A 68 -15.37 -11.52 -10.09
C ALA A 68 -16.31 -12.72 -9.93
N ARG A 69 -15.74 -13.93 -9.90
CA ARG A 69 -16.50 -15.18 -9.71
C ARG A 69 -16.18 -15.84 -8.37
N SER A 70 -17.22 -16.32 -7.69
CA SER A 70 -17.10 -17.17 -6.50
C SER A 70 -17.96 -18.41 -6.68
N GLU A 71 -17.36 -19.59 -6.53
CA GLU A 71 -18.05 -20.88 -6.71
C GLU A 71 -18.77 -20.97 -8.07
N GLY A 72 -18.12 -20.47 -9.14
CA GLY A 72 -18.65 -20.44 -10.50
C GLY A 72 -19.66 -19.31 -10.78
N ARG A 73 -20.24 -18.68 -9.75
CA ARG A 73 -21.21 -17.60 -9.90
C ARG A 73 -20.53 -16.25 -10.06
N LEU A 74 -21.05 -15.42 -10.97
CA LEU A 74 -20.69 -14.00 -11.05
C LEU A 74 -21.20 -13.30 -9.78
N VAL A 75 -20.29 -12.66 -9.04
CA VAL A 75 -20.60 -11.94 -7.79
C VAL A 75 -20.23 -10.47 -7.84
N GLY A 76 -19.47 -10.05 -8.84
CA GLY A 76 -19.05 -8.67 -9.00
C GLY A 76 -18.49 -8.39 -10.39
N VAL A 77 -18.45 -7.12 -10.75
CA VAL A 77 -17.73 -6.57 -11.90
C VAL A 77 -16.88 -5.40 -11.42
N VAL A 78 -15.68 -5.25 -11.97
CA VAL A 78 -14.83 -4.09 -11.73
C VAL A 78 -14.27 -3.59 -13.04
N ILE A 79 -14.34 -2.28 -13.25
CA ILE A 79 -13.78 -1.59 -14.41
C ILE A 79 -12.59 -0.79 -13.94
N THR A 80 -11.45 -1.04 -14.56
CA THR A 80 -10.20 -0.35 -14.25
C THR A 80 -9.70 0.40 -15.46
N LEU A 81 -8.99 1.50 -15.25
CA LEU A 81 -8.39 2.30 -16.29
C LEU A 81 -6.91 2.54 -16.00
N ALA A 82 -6.01 2.01 -16.83
CA ALA A 82 -4.57 2.05 -16.60
C ALA A 82 -3.96 3.46 -16.78
N ARG A 83 -4.61 4.32 -17.57
CA ARG A 83 -4.26 5.74 -17.76
C ARG A 83 -5.51 6.58 -17.77
N HIS A 84 -5.61 7.53 -16.85
CA HIS A 84 -6.73 8.45 -16.81
C HIS A 84 -6.70 9.40 -18.02
N PRO A 85 -7.85 9.85 -18.58
CA PRO A 85 -7.87 10.76 -19.72
C PRO A 85 -7.44 12.19 -19.36
N ASP A 86 -7.25 12.48 -18.07
CA ASP A 86 -6.59 13.69 -17.61
C ASP A 86 -5.08 13.48 -17.57
N PRO A 87 -4.29 14.18 -18.39
CA PRO A 87 -2.84 14.04 -18.34
C PRO A 87 -2.23 14.54 -17.02
N ALA A 88 -2.95 15.34 -16.23
CA ALA A 88 -2.51 15.75 -14.90
C ALA A 88 -2.76 14.66 -13.82
N ASP A 89 -3.44 13.57 -14.17
CA ASP A 89 -3.74 12.47 -13.26
C ASP A 89 -2.84 11.25 -13.60
N PRO A 90 -1.78 11.01 -12.81
CA PRO A 90 -0.76 10.02 -13.15
C PRO A 90 -1.14 8.59 -12.73
N ASP A 91 -2.14 8.45 -11.85
CA ASP A 91 -2.48 7.17 -11.22
C ASP A 91 -3.48 6.39 -12.10
N PRO A 92 -3.46 5.04 -12.07
CA PRO A 92 -4.54 4.24 -12.62
C PRO A 92 -5.82 4.37 -11.77
N TRP A 93 -6.96 4.08 -12.38
CA TRP A 93 -8.28 4.28 -11.76
C TRP A 93 -9.07 2.98 -11.61
N ILE A 94 -9.85 2.89 -10.53
CA ILE A 94 -11.02 2.03 -10.47
C ILE A 94 -12.22 2.91 -10.85
N GLY A 95 -12.77 2.69 -12.05
CA GLY A 95 -13.91 3.46 -12.57
C GLY A 95 -15.25 2.96 -12.02
N LEU A 96 -15.39 1.65 -11.87
CA LEU A 96 -16.57 1.02 -11.26
C LEU A 96 -16.11 -0.19 -10.45
N LEU A 97 -16.66 -0.38 -9.26
CA LEU A 97 -16.66 -1.66 -8.57
C LEU A 97 -18.09 -1.92 -8.09
N MET A 98 -18.69 -2.98 -8.61
CA MET A 98 -20.04 -3.38 -8.28
C MET A 98 -20.04 -4.83 -7.80
N VAL A 99 -20.72 -5.07 -6.68
CA VAL A 99 -20.96 -6.42 -6.13
C VAL A 99 -22.46 -6.65 -6.16
N ASP A 100 -22.88 -7.84 -6.58
CA ASP A 100 -24.29 -8.25 -6.56
C ASP A 100 -24.90 -7.98 -5.17
N ALA A 101 -25.97 -7.19 -5.16
CA ALA A 101 -26.60 -6.69 -3.93
C ALA A 101 -27.02 -7.81 -2.97
N SER A 102 -27.39 -8.99 -3.50
CA SER A 102 -27.82 -10.15 -2.71
C SER A 102 -26.68 -10.77 -1.88
N VAL A 103 -25.42 -10.46 -2.19
CA VAL A 103 -24.23 -11.00 -1.51
C VAL A 103 -23.30 -9.91 -0.97
N GLN A 104 -23.74 -8.65 -0.93
CA GLN A 104 -23.02 -7.56 -0.25
C GLN A 104 -22.85 -7.86 1.24
N GLY A 105 -21.86 -7.20 1.88
CA GLY A 105 -21.53 -7.45 3.29
C GLY A 105 -20.75 -8.73 3.57
N ARG A 106 -20.50 -9.58 2.56
CA ARG A 106 -19.74 -10.84 2.69
C ARG A 106 -18.25 -10.72 2.38
N GLY A 107 -17.73 -9.48 2.26
CA GLY A 107 -16.32 -9.20 2.00
C GLY A 107 -15.88 -9.29 0.53
N PHE A 108 -16.79 -9.55 -0.43
CA PHE A 108 -16.44 -9.61 -1.86
C PHE A 108 -15.85 -8.30 -2.38
N GLY A 109 -16.43 -7.14 -2.04
CA GLY A 109 -15.90 -5.84 -2.47
C GLY A 109 -14.45 -5.62 -2.05
N ARG A 110 -14.12 -5.93 -0.79
CA ARG A 110 -12.73 -5.86 -0.27
C ARG A 110 -11.80 -6.76 -1.07
N ARG A 111 -12.20 -8.01 -1.33
CA ARG A 111 -11.37 -8.97 -2.08
C ARG A 111 -11.16 -8.55 -3.53
N ILE A 112 -12.17 -7.93 -4.15
CA ILE A 112 -12.08 -7.43 -5.53
C ILE A 112 -11.12 -6.24 -5.59
N ALA A 113 -11.28 -5.26 -4.71
CA ALA A 113 -10.38 -4.11 -4.61
C ALA A 113 -8.93 -4.54 -4.37
N GLN A 114 -8.67 -5.44 -3.42
CA GLN A 114 -7.32 -5.94 -3.12
C GLN A 114 -6.67 -6.66 -4.31
N ALA A 115 -7.44 -7.42 -5.08
CA ALA A 115 -6.91 -8.10 -6.26
C ALA A 115 -6.61 -7.12 -7.41
N VAL A 116 -7.37 -6.04 -7.55
CA VAL A 116 -7.07 -4.94 -8.48
C VAL A 116 -5.82 -4.17 -8.03
N GLU A 117 -5.72 -3.83 -6.74
CA GLU A 117 -4.53 -3.21 -6.15
C GLU A 117 -3.27 -4.05 -6.41
N GLU A 118 -3.36 -5.38 -6.25
CA GLU A 118 -2.26 -6.29 -6.54
C GLU A 118 -1.89 -6.32 -8.04
N ARG A 119 -2.88 -6.31 -8.94
CA ARG A 119 -2.61 -6.21 -10.39
C ARG A 119 -1.88 -4.92 -10.74
N PHE A 120 -2.30 -3.79 -10.17
CA PHE A 120 -1.63 -2.51 -10.38
C PHE A 120 -0.22 -2.50 -9.77
N ARG A 121 -0.03 -3.06 -8.57
CA ARG A 121 1.29 -3.23 -7.96
C ARG A 121 2.21 -4.07 -8.85
N ALA A 122 1.72 -5.20 -9.37
CA ALA A 122 2.46 -6.07 -10.28
C ALA A 122 2.80 -5.39 -11.62
N ALA A 123 1.99 -4.42 -12.04
CA ALA A 123 2.24 -3.56 -13.19
C ALA A 123 3.14 -2.34 -12.88
N GLY A 124 3.74 -2.27 -11.69
CA GLY A 124 4.66 -1.20 -11.28
C GLY A 124 3.97 0.12 -10.92
N ARG A 125 2.66 0.11 -10.65
CA ARG A 125 1.93 1.31 -10.23
C ARG A 125 2.10 1.54 -8.74
N THR A 126 2.33 2.79 -8.34
CA THR A 126 2.63 3.19 -6.96
C THR A 126 1.43 3.73 -6.19
N ALA A 127 0.29 3.92 -6.87
CA ALA A 127 -0.98 4.29 -6.27
C ALA A 127 -2.15 3.92 -7.19
N VAL A 128 -3.36 4.09 -6.66
CA VAL A 128 -4.62 3.92 -7.39
C VAL A 128 -5.60 5.00 -6.95
N ARG A 129 -6.40 5.50 -7.88
CA ARG A 129 -7.47 6.47 -7.63
C ARG A 129 -8.84 5.93 -7.97
N LEU A 130 -9.85 6.61 -7.45
CA LEU A 130 -11.26 6.40 -7.78
C LEU A 130 -12.05 7.66 -7.42
N ALA A 131 -13.28 7.73 -7.90
CA ALA A 131 -14.24 8.77 -7.52
C ALA A 131 -15.47 8.13 -6.86
N VAL A 132 -15.96 8.76 -5.81
CA VAL A 132 -17.23 8.42 -5.17
C VAL A 132 -18.16 9.62 -5.31
N LEU A 133 -19.37 9.39 -5.81
CA LEU A 133 -20.42 10.41 -5.86
C LEU A 133 -20.65 10.99 -4.46
N ALA A 134 -20.75 12.31 -4.35
CA ALA A 134 -20.89 13.02 -3.07
C ALA A 134 -22.09 12.49 -2.24
N ASP A 135 -23.17 12.10 -2.90
CA ASP A 135 -24.38 11.56 -2.28
C ASP A 135 -24.30 10.05 -1.95
N ASN A 136 -23.11 9.43 -2.04
CA ASN A 136 -22.88 8.01 -1.74
C ASN A 136 -22.03 7.79 -0.48
N PRO A 137 -22.55 8.07 0.74
CA PRO A 137 -21.80 7.90 1.98
C PRO A 137 -21.43 6.44 2.27
N LYS A 138 -22.21 5.47 1.79
CA LYS A 138 -21.90 4.03 1.90
C LYS A 138 -20.66 3.67 1.08
N GLY A 139 -20.57 4.18 -0.15
CA GLY A 139 -19.40 4.03 -1.01
C GLY A 139 -18.17 4.69 -0.40
N LEU A 140 -18.32 5.92 0.10
CA LEU A 140 -17.22 6.65 0.73
C LEU A 140 -16.67 5.89 1.94
N ALA A 141 -17.55 5.47 2.85
CA ALA A 141 -17.16 4.68 4.02
C ALA A 141 -16.49 3.35 3.66
N PHE A 142 -16.96 2.67 2.60
CA PHE A 142 -16.34 1.44 2.11
C PHE A 142 -14.89 1.68 1.65
N TRP A 143 -14.64 2.69 0.82
CA TRP A 143 -13.30 2.97 0.29
C TRP A 143 -12.36 3.50 1.37
N THR A 144 -12.83 4.39 2.24
CA THR A 144 -12.03 4.86 3.39
C THR A 144 -11.66 3.71 4.32
N ALA A 145 -12.55 2.75 4.57
CA ALA A 145 -12.24 1.54 5.35
C ALA A 145 -11.23 0.60 4.67
N LEU A 146 -10.95 0.78 3.37
CA LEU A 146 -9.88 0.09 2.64
C LEU A 146 -8.57 0.88 2.59
N GLY A 147 -8.50 2.05 3.24
CA GLY A 147 -7.31 2.89 3.29
C GLY A 147 -7.18 3.87 2.12
N TYR A 148 -8.28 4.20 1.45
CA TYR A 148 -8.32 5.29 0.47
C TYR A 148 -8.62 6.61 1.19
N GLU A 149 -7.87 7.66 0.84
CA GLU A 149 -8.00 9.00 1.40
C GLU A 149 -8.56 9.96 0.37
N VAL A 150 -9.45 10.87 0.80
CA VAL A 150 -9.97 11.94 -0.06
C VAL A 150 -8.85 12.94 -0.31
N ILE A 151 -8.58 13.21 -1.59
CA ILE A 151 -7.52 14.15 -2.01
C ILE A 151 -8.05 15.36 -2.78
N ASP A 152 -9.29 15.29 -3.28
CA ASP A 152 -9.88 16.33 -4.11
C ASP A 152 -11.42 16.18 -4.15
N GLU A 153 -12.13 17.24 -4.50
CA GLU A 153 -13.56 17.26 -4.81
C GLU A 153 -13.79 17.91 -6.16
N ARG A 154 -14.35 17.17 -7.11
CA ARG A 154 -14.58 17.66 -8.48
C ARG A 154 -15.74 16.97 -9.17
N GLU A 155 -16.25 17.61 -10.21
CA GLU A 155 -17.28 17.02 -11.06
C GLU A 155 -16.70 15.91 -11.95
N ASP A 156 -17.46 14.83 -12.14
CA ASP A 156 -17.09 13.82 -13.13
C ASP A 156 -17.20 14.39 -14.56
N ARG A 157 -16.43 13.80 -15.48
CA ARG A 157 -16.33 14.28 -16.87
C ARG A 157 -17.53 13.90 -17.75
N GLY A 158 -18.39 13.00 -17.31
CA GLY A 158 -19.47 12.44 -18.12
C GLY A 158 -20.79 13.17 -17.92
N MET A 159 -21.24 13.25 -16.67
CA MET A 159 -22.52 13.79 -16.25
C MET A 159 -22.39 15.03 -15.36
N GLY A 160 -21.17 15.46 -15.02
CA GLY A 160 -20.95 16.65 -14.19
C GLY A 160 -21.36 16.45 -12.72
N ARG A 161 -21.39 15.21 -12.24
CA ARG A 161 -21.80 14.90 -10.86
C ARG A 161 -20.66 15.18 -9.89
N LEU A 162 -20.93 15.86 -8.79
CA LEU A 162 -19.93 16.13 -7.76
C LEU A 162 -19.44 14.81 -7.14
N CYS A 163 -18.12 14.63 -7.12
CA CYS A 163 -17.46 13.45 -6.57
C CYS A 163 -16.34 13.84 -5.60
N SER A 164 -16.17 13.04 -4.55
CA SER A 164 -14.91 12.99 -3.82
C SER A 164 -13.95 12.08 -4.58
N VAL A 165 -12.76 12.59 -4.91
CA VAL A 165 -11.68 11.79 -5.50
C VAL A 165 -10.85 11.23 -4.36
N LEU A 166 -10.69 9.92 -4.38
CA LEU A 166 -9.89 9.22 -3.39
C LEU A 166 -8.64 8.62 -4.03
N ARG A 167 -7.57 8.55 -3.23
CA ARG A 167 -6.31 7.94 -3.61
C ARG A 167 -5.82 6.99 -2.52
N LYS A 168 -5.21 5.88 -2.93
CA LYS A 168 -4.49 4.98 -2.03
C LYS A 168 -3.09 4.69 -2.58
N PRO A 169 -2.01 4.97 -1.82
CA PRO A 169 -0.67 4.49 -2.14
C PRO A 169 -0.64 2.96 -2.19
N LEU A 170 -0.09 2.40 -3.27
CA LEU A 170 0.15 0.97 -3.41
C LEU A 170 1.54 0.67 -2.85
N ARG A 171 1.61 0.49 -1.54
CA ARG A 171 2.89 0.25 -0.86
C ARG A 171 3.52 -1.07 -1.31
N ILE A 172 4.81 -1.03 -1.58
CA ILE A 172 5.64 -2.18 -1.97
C ILE A 172 6.11 -2.87 -0.68
N PRO A 173 5.86 -4.18 -0.49
CA PRO A 173 6.43 -4.91 0.63
C PRO A 173 7.96 -4.87 0.61
N ARG A 174 8.58 -4.37 1.68
CA ARG A 174 10.04 -4.32 1.84
C ARG A 174 10.42 -5.06 3.12
N ARG A 175 11.41 -5.94 3.04
CA ARG A 175 11.99 -6.56 4.25
C ARG A 175 13.27 -5.83 4.62
N ALA A 176 13.47 -5.61 5.90
CA ALA A 176 14.64 -4.92 6.43
C ALA A 176 15.18 -5.59 7.69
N ALA A 177 16.39 -5.24 8.09
CA ALA A 177 16.91 -5.62 9.39
C ALA A 177 17.85 -4.55 9.96
N ARG A 178 17.90 -4.48 11.30
CA ARG A 178 18.68 -3.49 12.06
C ARG A 178 19.40 -4.12 13.24
N VAL A 179 20.44 -3.45 13.73
CA VAL A 179 21.13 -3.83 14.97
C VAL A 179 21.18 -2.66 15.94
N VAL A 180 20.58 -2.83 17.12
CA VAL A 180 20.79 -1.95 18.26
C VAL A 180 22.09 -2.36 18.95
N VAL A 181 23.09 -1.47 18.95
CA VAL A 181 24.33 -1.66 19.70
C VAL A 181 24.21 -0.96 21.04
N VAL A 182 24.36 -1.69 22.13
CA VAL A 182 24.27 -1.21 23.51
C VAL A 182 25.67 -1.17 24.14
N ASP A 183 26.07 -0.01 24.65
CA ASP A 183 27.35 0.14 25.33
C ASP A 183 27.34 -0.36 26.78
N PRO A 184 28.50 -0.43 27.47
CA PRO A 184 28.57 -0.88 28.86
C PRO A 184 27.74 -0.03 29.84
N GLU A 185 27.46 1.23 29.50
CA GLU A 185 26.63 2.16 30.28
C GLU A 185 25.14 2.14 29.88
N GLY A 186 24.75 1.29 28.92
CA GLY A 186 23.37 1.11 28.46
C GLY A 186 22.91 2.12 27.40
N ALA A 187 23.79 2.99 26.89
CA ALA A 187 23.47 3.88 25.78
C ALA A 187 23.50 3.14 24.44
N VAL A 188 22.81 3.68 23.43
CA VAL A 188 22.69 3.09 22.10
C VAL A 188 23.08 4.03 20.99
N LEU A 189 23.76 3.51 19.96
CA LEU A 189 24.04 4.27 18.74
C LEU A 189 22.78 4.33 17.87
N LEU A 190 22.37 5.56 17.48
CA LEU A 190 21.33 5.80 16.49
C LEU A 190 21.83 6.75 15.40
N PHE A 191 21.31 6.57 14.19
CA PHE A 191 21.44 7.47 13.05
C PHE A 191 20.19 8.33 12.91
N ARG A 192 20.37 9.59 12.52
CA ARG A 192 19.28 10.52 12.21
C ARG A 192 19.06 10.53 10.71
N TYR A 193 17.86 10.16 10.29
CA TYR A 193 17.44 10.16 8.89
C TYR A 193 16.47 11.33 8.64
N ASP A 194 16.30 11.71 7.37
CA ASP A 194 15.23 12.61 6.93
C ASP A 194 14.52 12.01 5.72
N ASN A 195 13.24 11.69 5.92
CA ASN A 195 12.42 11.03 4.92
C ASN A 195 11.28 11.93 4.45
N VAL A 196 10.99 11.91 3.15
CA VAL A 196 9.96 12.76 2.54
C VAL A 196 8.54 12.53 3.10
N GLU A 197 8.23 11.34 3.58
CA GLU A 197 6.89 11.01 4.10
C GLU A 197 6.79 11.16 5.62
N VAL A 198 7.77 10.63 6.36
CA VAL A 198 7.72 10.58 7.84
C VAL A 198 8.53 11.67 8.52
N GLY A 199 9.31 12.45 7.76
CA GLY A 199 10.20 13.47 8.27
C GLY A 199 11.43 12.91 8.98
N VAL A 200 12.00 13.75 9.83
CA VAL A 200 13.18 13.42 10.63
C VAL A 200 12.85 12.37 11.68
N HIS A 201 13.72 11.37 11.81
CA HIS A 201 13.64 10.36 12.86
C HIS A 201 15.00 9.74 13.17
N TRP A 202 15.12 9.10 14.33
CA TRP A 202 16.30 8.35 14.74
C TRP A 202 16.05 6.85 14.65
N ALA A 203 16.99 6.08 14.10
CA ALA A 203 16.90 4.62 14.05
C ALA A 203 18.28 3.96 14.24
N PRO A 204 18.33 2.69 14.71
CA PRO A 204 19.56 1.92 14.75
C PRO A 204 20.10 1.65 13.34
N PRO A 205 21.41 1.35 13.22
CA PRO A 205 22.00 0.91 11.97
C PRO A 205 21.20 -0.20 11.30
N GLY A 206 20.96 -0.08 10.00
CA GLY A 206 20.25 -1.10 9.24
C GLY A 206 19.52 -0.60 8.01
N GLY A 207 19.20 -1.54 7.13
CA GLY A 207 18.67 -1.27 5.81
C GLY A 207 17.88 -2.44 5.24
N GLY A 208 17.76 -2.47 3.91
CA GLY A 208 16.91 -3.41 3.18
C GLY A 208 17.61 -4.74 2.95
N LEU A 209 16.84 -5.82 2.91
CA LEU A 209 17.37 -7.12 2.51
C LEU A 209 17.69 -7.13 1.02
N GLU A 210 18.83 -7.69 0.66
CA GLU A 210 19.16 -8.07 -0.70
C GLU A 210 18.48 -9.40 -1.11
N SER A 211 18.49 -9.70 -2.42
CA SER A 211 17.89 -10.91 -2.95
C SER A 211 18.55 -12.18 -2.38
N GLY A 212 17.78 -12.99 -1.66
CA GLY A 212 18.25 -14.24 -1.05
C GLY A 212 18.91 -14.06 0.33
N GLU A 213 19.10 -12.83 0.79
CA GLU A 213 19.71 -12.51 2.09
C GLU A 213 18.77 -12.86 3.26
N VAL A 214 19.27 -13.45 4.34
CA VAL A 214 18.47 -13.63 5.56
C VAL A 214 18.58 -12.39 6.47
N PRO A 215 17.56 -12.09 7.30
CA PRO A 215 17.56 -10.83 8.07
C PRO A 215 18.80 -10.60 8.95
N ARG A 216 19.39 -11.66 9.52
CA ARG A 216 20.59 -11.52 10.36
C ARG A 216 21.85 -11.17 9.56
N GLU A 217 21.96 -11.66 8.31
CA GLU A 217 23.06 -11.31 7.40
C GLU A 217 22.94 -9.85 6.95
N CYS A 218 21.72 -9.43 6.59
CA CYS A 218 21.40 -8.03 6.29
C CYS A 218 21.81 -7.11 7.45
N ALA A 219 21.37 -7.41 8.67
CA ALA A 219 21.69 -6.60 9.84
C ALA A 219 23.21 -6.48 10.08
N LEU A 220 23.97 -7.54 9.80
CA LEU A 220 25.43 -7.53 9.92
C LEU A 220 26.11 -6.72 8.82
N ARG A 221 25.66 -6.85 7.57
CA ARG A 221 26.17 -6.09 6.42
C ARG A 221 25.97 -4.60 6.64
N GLU A 222 24.75 -4.19 6.96
CA GLU A 222 24.37 -2.80 7.18
C GLU A 222 25.14 -2.21 8.39
N LEU A 223 25.28 -2.97 9.48
CA LEU A 223 26.09 -2.54 10.61
C LEU A 223 27.54 -2.26 10.18
N ARG A 224 28.14 -3.11 9.33
CA ARG A 224 29.49 -2.89 8.80
C ARG A 224 29.55 -1.71 7.85
N GLU A 225 28.56 -1.50 7.01
CA GLU A 225 28.54 -0.43 6.00
C GLU A 225 28.35 0.95 6.65
N GLU A 226 27.36 1.08 7.54
CA GLU A 226 27.00 2.35 8.17
C GLU A 226 27.90 2.73 9.36
N THR A 227 28.67 1.78 9.93
CA THR A 227 29.57 2.07 11.07
C THR A 227 31.05 1.77 10.81
N GLY A 228 31.36 0.91 9.83
CA GLY A 228 32.68 0.33 9.59
C GLY A 228 33.17 -0.64 10.66
N TRP A 229 32.33 -1.02 11.62
CA TRP A 229 32.69 -1.98 12.67
C TRP A 229 32.59 -3.41 12.15
N THR A 230 33.65 -4.19 12.34
CA THR A 230 33.75 -5.57 11.82
C THR A 230 33.91 -6.63 12.92
N ASP A 231 33.97 -6.18 14.17
CA ASP A 231 34.16 -6.96 15.40
C ASP A 231 32.85 -7.18 16.18
N LEU A 232 31.71 -6.73 15.64
CA LEU A 232 30.38 -6.91 16.24
C LEU A 232 29.51 -7.80 15.36
N GLU A 233 28.64 -8.56 16.01
CA GLU A 233 27.67 -9.46 15.37
C GLU A 233 26.27 -9.20 15.95
N PRO A 234 25.19 -9.27 15.14
CA PRO A 234 23.82 -9.15 15.63
C PRO A 234 23.51 -10.22 16.70
N GLY A 235 23.07 -9.84 17.90
CA GLY A 235 22.73 -10.79 18.95
C GLY A 235 21.32 -11.36 18.81
N PRO A 236 20.57 -11.56 19.91
CA PRO A 236 19.18 -12.02 19.85
C PRO A 236 18.26 -11.02 19.15
N LEU A 237 17.13 -11.51 18.65
CA LEU A 237 16.05 -10.67 18.11
C LEU A 237 15.38 -9.91 19.25
N LEU A 238 15.43 -8.58 19.20
CA LEU A 238 14.76 -7.69 20.15
C LEU A 238 13.26 -7.60 19.85
N CYS A 239 12.91 -7.35 18.58
CA CYS A 239 11.53 -7.35 18.09
C CYS A 239 11.46 -7.42 16.56
N THR A 240 10.26 -7.62 16.04
CA THR A 240 9.89 -7.28 14.67
C THR A 240 8.98 -6.06 14.68
N TRP A 241 9.09 -5.20 13.67
CA TRP A 241 8.28 -4.00 13.56
C TRP A 241 7.87 -3.77 12.11
N GLU A 242 6.64 -3.28 11.92
CA GLU A 242 6.10 -2.94 10.60
C GLU A 242 5.74 -1.45 10.56
N HIS A 243 6.11 -0.78 9.48
CA HIS A 243 5.83 0.64 9.27
C HIS A 243 5.83 1.02 7.79
N ASP A 244 5.33 2.22 7.53
CA ASP A 244 5.17 2.77 6.19
C ASP A 244 6.04 4.02 6.02
N PHE A 245 6.72 4.13 4.88
CA PHE A 245 7.44 5.34 4.48
C PHE A 245 7.66 5.35 2.96
N THR A 246 8.24 6.44 2.43
CA THR A 246 8.59 6.54 1.02
C THR A 246 10.08 6.27 0.82
N HIS A 247 10.40 5.20 0.10
CA HIS A 247 11.76 4.83 -0.30
C HIS A 247 12.07 5.39 -1.71
N ALA A 248 13.33 5.32 -2.15
CA ALA A 248 13.73 5.72 -3.51
C ALA A 248 12.96 4.99 -4.63
N VAL A 249 12.43 3.79 -4.33
CA VAL A 249 11.61 2.98 -5.25
C VAL A 249 10.10 3.27 -5.17
N GLY A 250 9.69 4.19 -4.30
CA GLY A 250 8.29 4.55 -4.05
C GLY A 250 7.83 4.24 -2.63
N PRO A 251 6.50 4.36 -2.36
CA PRO A 251 5.91 4.03 -1.07
C PRO A 251 6.14 2.56 -0.72
N VAL A 252 6.67 2.29 0.47
CA VAL A 252 6.93 0.93 0.95
C VAL A 252 6.17 0.64 2.25
N HIS A 253 5.86 -0.64 2.44
CA HIS A 253 5.43 -1.19 3.71
C HIS A 253 6.56 -2.09 4.19
N GLN A 254 7.32 -1.60 5.18
CA GLN A 254 8.51 -2.26 5.67
C GLN A 254 8.17 -3.19 6.82
N HIS A 255 8.64 -4.44 6.73
CA HIS A 255 8.71 -5.39 7.84
C HIS A 255 10.17 -5.60 8.23
N GLU A 256 10.57 -5.14 9.42
CA GLU A 256 11.95 -5.17 9.89
C GLU A 256 12.18 -6.10 11.07
N HIS A 257 13.35 -6.75 11.07
CA HIS A 257 13.87 -7.53 12.19
C HIS A 257 14.93 -6.71 12.92
N ILE A 258 14.74 -6.50 14.21
CA ILE A 258 15.64 -5.66 15.01
C ILE A 258 16.37 -6.55 15.99
N TYR A 259 17.68 -6.68 15.80
CA TYR A 259 18.56 -7.41 16.70
C TYR A 259 19.18 -6.46 17.71
N VAL A 260 19.69 -7.02 18.81
CA VAL A 260 20.41 -6.25 19.83
C VAL A 260 21.72 -6.94 20.15
N THR A 261 22.78 -6.15 20.35
CA THR A 261 24.11 -6.66 20.71
C THR A 261 24.82 -5.69 21.65
N HIS A 262 25.76 -6.19 22.45
CA HIS A 262 26.65 -5.33 23.23
C HIS A 262 27.87 -4.93 22.41
N GLY A 263 28.35 -3.69 22.55
CA GLY A 263 29.55 -3.21 21.89
C GLY A 263 30.16 -1.99 22.60
N PRO A 264 31.43 -1.63 22.35
CA PRO A 264 32.03 -0.47 22.99
C PRO A 264 31.44 0.84 22.46
N ARG A 265 31.31 1.87 23.31
CA ARG A 265 31.00 3.23 22.86
C ARG A 265 32.16 3.75 22.01
N ARG A 266 31.90 3.99 20.73
CA ARG A 266 32.86 4.57 19.78
C ARG A 266 32.12 5.19 18.60
N GLU A 267 32.82 5.99 17.82
CA GLU A 267 32.27 6.61 16.61
C GLU A 267 32.23 5.60 15.45
N PRO A 268 31.27 5.75 14.52
CA PRO A 268 31.37 5.22 13.16
C PRO A 268 32.69 5.65 12.49
N THR A 269 33.41 4.71 11.87
CA THR A 269 34.70 4.97 11.23
C THR A 269 34.89 4.09 10.01
N GLY A 270 35.44 4.59 8.92
CA GLY A 270 35.84 3.75 7.78
C GLY A 270 35.79 4.50 6.45
N PRO A 271 36.47 3.97 5.41
CA PRO A 271 36.57 4.68 4.14
C PRO A 271 35.27 4.70 3.32
N GLN A 272 34.36 3.74 3.53
CA GLN A 272 33.06 3.66 2.84
C GLN A 272 31.94 4.43 3.54
N LEU A 273 32.16 4.91 4.77
CA LEU A 273 31.14 5.49 5.63
C LEU A 273 30.39 6.65 4.97
N ALA A 274 31.12 7.59 4.38
CA ALA A 274 30.52 8.78 3.76
C ALA A 274 29.67 8.44 2.55
N ALA A 275 30.01 7.38 1.80
CA ALA A 275 29.22 6.92 0.67
C ALA A 275 27.93 6.24 1.13
N ALA A 276 28.01 5.34 2.11
CA ALA A 276 26.85 4.69 2.71
C ALA A 276 25.88 5.73 3.30
N HIS A 277 26.40 6.68 4.10
CA HIS A 277 25.54 7.71 4.70
C HIS A 277 24.85 8.61 3.67
N ALA A 278 25.54 8.92 2.57
CA ALA A 278 24.94 9.69 1.48
C ALA A 278 23.86 8.89 0.72
N GLU A 279 24.06 7.59 0.55
CA GLU A 279 23.10 6.68 -0.10
C GLU A 279 21.84 6.49 0.76
N ASP A 280 22.02 6.30 2.07
CA ASP A 280 20.93 6.02 3.02
C ASP A 280 20.26 7.29 3.59
N GLY A 281 20.75 8.48 3.21
CA GLY A 281 20.20 9.75 3.69
C GLY A 281 20.45 9.98 5.19
N ILE A 282 21.54 9.46 5.73
CA ILE A 282 21.95 9.65 7.12
C ILE A 282 22.50 11.07 7.27
N LEU A 283 21.87 11.85 8.15
CA LEU A 283 22.25 13.23 8.43
C LEU A 283 23.34 13.34 9.50
N THR A 284 23.26 12.50 10.54
CA THR A 284 24.20 12.48 11.67
C THR A 284 23.97 11.21 12.51
N TRP A 285 24.80 11.01 13.53
CA TRP A 285 24.65 9.94 14.52
C TRP A 285 24.89 10.45 15.94
N ARG A 286 24.40 9.70 16.92
CA ARG A 286 24.62 9.99 18.35
C ARG A 286 24.43 8.73 19.18
N TRP A 287 25.16 8.67 20.29
CA TRP A 287 24.90 7.74 21.38
C TRP A 287 23.85 8.32 22.34
N TRP A 288 22.80 7.55 22.60
CA TRP A 288 21.65 7.94 23.40
C TRP A 288 21.48 7.06 24.64
N THR A 289 21.48 7.67 25.81
CA THR A 289 21.08 6.99 27.05
C THR A 289 19.57 6.73 27.06
N ARG A 290 19.12 5.81 27.92
CA ARG A 290 17.69 5.49 28.11
C ARG A 290 16.87 6.72 28.52
N GLU A 291 17.43 7.58 29.37
CA GLU A 291 16.79 8.80 29.84
C GLU A 291 16.65 9.82 28.71
N GLU A 292 17.70 10.02 27.91
CA GLU A 292 17.63 10.89 26.74
C GLU A 292 16.61 10.38 25.70
N LEU A 293 16.58 9.07 25.41
CA LEU A 293 15.57 8.48 24.51
C LEU A 293 14.14 8.69 24.99
N ALA A 294 13.91 8.65 26.31
CA ALA A 294 12.58 8.85 26.87
C ALA A 294 12.13 10.33 26.83
N ALA A 295 13.09 11.25 26.77
CA ALA A 295 12.86 12.69 26.70
C ALA A 295 12.95 13.27 25.28
N GLU A 296 13.35 12.47 24.28
CA GLU A 296 13.65 12.94 22.94
C GLU A 296 12.39 13.42 22.20
N PRO A 297 12.37 14.67 21.69
CA PRO A 297 11.25 15.18 20.91
C PRO A 297 11.17 14.64 19.48
N GLU A 298 12.29 14.23 18.86
CA GLU A 298 12.27 13.62 17.54
C GLU A 298 11.83 12.14 17.62
N PRO A 299 11.06 11.63 16.63
CA PRO A 299 10.64 10.22 16.61
C PRO A 299 11.82 9.26 16.65
N VAL A 300 11.76 8.26 17.54
CA VAL A 300 12.71 7.14 17.60
C VAL A 300 12.04 5.87 17.06
N TRP A 301 12.73 5.19 16.16
CA TRP A 301 12.27 4.00 15.46
C TRP A 301 13.13 2.80 15.89
N PRO A 302 12.53 1.68 16.34
CA PRO A 302 11.09 1.46 16.50
C PRO A 302 10.52 2.31 17.64
N PRO A 303 9.20 2.61 17.63
CA PRO A 303 8.52 3.19 18.78
C PRO A 303 8.77 2.32 20.02
N ASP A 304 8.89 2.96 21.18
CA ASP A 304 9.19 2.30 22.46
C ASP A 304 10.58 1.62 22.56
N LEU A 305 11.56 1.99 21.74
CA LEU A 305 12.90 1.38 21.78
C LEU A 305 13.49 1.31 23.21
N ALA A 306 13.38 2.39 23.99
CA ALA A 306 13.84 2.41 25.39
C ALA A 306 13.20 1.31 26.25
N ARG A 307 11.87 1.12 26.13
CA ARG A 307 11.11 0.12 26.87
C ARG A 307 11.45 -1.30 26.40
N LEU A 308 11.66 -1.50 25.09
CA LEU A 308 12.09 -2.80 24.54
C LEU A 308 13.43 -3.22 25.13
N LEU A 309 14.37 -2.29 25.25
CA LEU A 309 15.69 -2.58 25.76
C LEU A 309 15.71 -2.86 27.26
N THR A 310 14.91 -2.15 28.06
CA THR A 310 14.71 -2.49 29.48
C THR A 310 14.19 -3.92 29.67
N LYS A 311 13.28 -4.37 28.81
CA LYS A 311 12.76 -5.76 28.87
C LYS A 311 13.82 -6.79 28.49
N TRP A 312 14.65 -6.47 27.51
CA TRP A 312 15.73 -7.35 27.08
C TRP A 312 16.79 -7.51 28.18
N GLU A 313 17.27 -6.42 28.79
CA GLU A 313 18.27 -6.44 29.87
C GLU A 313 17.79 -7.19 31.11
N THR A 314 16.50 -7.14 31.41
CA THR A 314 15.91 -7.88 32.54
C THR A 314 15.67 -9.36 32.26
N SER A 315 15.77 -9.78 30.99
CA SER A 315 15.57 -11.16 30.55
C SER A 315 16.88 -11.87 30.18
N ALA A 316 18.00 -11.14 30.16
CA ALA A 316 19.36 -11.63 29.87
C ALA A 316 20.07 -12.08 31.16
#